data_AF-A0A1W1CRK2-F1
#
_entry.id   AF-A0A1W1CRK2-F1
#
_cell.length_a   1.000
_cell.length_b   1.000
_cell.length_c   1.000
_cell.angle_alpha   90.00
_cell.angle_beta   90.00
_cell.angle_gamma   90.00
#
_symmetry.space_group_name_H-M   'P 1'
#
loop_
_entity.id
_entity.type
_entity.pdbx_description
1 polymer ?
#
loop_
_entity_poly.entity_id
_entity_poly.type
_entity_poly.pdbx_seq_one_letter_code
_entity_poly.pdbx_strand_id
1 'polypeptide(L)'
;MIHRHCSFCDAKESEKNPLIAGNGVYICKNCVVSAYKIMFGDEKELTEETDKQLTESVDTLMTPKELDNFLGEYIIGQERARKLLSVAVYNHYKRIFKLHNAADDDTEIAKSNILLIGPTGSGKTLMAQTIARVLDVPIAIADATSLTEAGYVGEDVENILTKLIQAADGDVQRAQKGIIFLDEIDKVSRMSENRSITRDVSGEGVQQALLKIIEGSSVNIPPKGGRKHPNQEFTSIDTTNILFICGGAFDGLDEILKRKQGKNVLGFGHEKKTKNEAKPTYDMVEPDDLVHYGLIPELVGRLPIIASLNEITEDDMVRILTEPKNSLIKQYKKLFAIDDVELNFEEDALRAIAQKAIKRKTGARGLRAILEESMIDIMYELPEHAEYELLITKDVIEKNEKPIYIKKSSQKTA
;
A
#
# COMPACT_ATOMS: atom_id res chain seq x y z
N MET A 1 10.72 -59.74 15.36
CA MET A 1 10.30 -58.32 15.43
C MET A 1 9.60 -58.13 16.75
N ILE A 2 10.04 -57.16 17.56
CA ILE A 2 9.41 -56.87 18.86
C ILE A 2 8.06 -56.20 18.57
N HIS A 3 6.95 -56.90 18.82
CA HIS A 3 5.62 -56.33 18.63
C HIS A 3 5.32 -55.33 19.75
N ARG A 4 5.59 -54.05 19.48
CA ARG A 4 5.18 -52.95 20.35
C ARG A 4 3.66 -52.86 20.35
N HIS A 5 3.06 -52.86 21.53
CA HIS A 5 1.63 -52.78 21.76
C HIS A 5 1.34 -51.72 22.83
N CYS A 6 0.19 -51.07 22.74
CA CYS A 6 -0.23 -50.08 23.70
C CYS A 6 -0.56 -50.73 25.06
N SER A 7 0.04 -50.25 26.15
CA SER A 7 -0.20 -50.73 27.50
C SER A 7 -1.61 -50.41 28.06
N PHE A 8 -2.43 -49.65 27.33
CA PHE A 8 -3.79 -49.24 27.73
C PHE A 8 -4.90 -49.97 26.96
N CYS A 9 -4.68 -50.34 25.70
CA CYS A 9 -5.70 -50.96 24.85
C CYS A 9 -5.20 -52.16 24.02
N ASP A 10 -3.95 -52.59 24.25
CA ASP A 10 -3.26 -53.68 23.53
C ASP A 10 -3.17 -53.53 22.00
N ALA A 11 -3.49 -52.35 21.47
CA ALA A 11 -3.37 -52.07 20.04
C ALA A 11 -1.91 -52.14 19.58
N LYS A 12 -1.68 -52.84 18.47
CA LYS A 12 -0.37 -52.92 17.80
C LYS A 12 -0.05 -51.61 17.07
N GLU A 13 1.24 -51.29 16.98
CA GLU A 13 1.73 -50.14 16.24
C GLU A 13 1.32 -50.22 14.76
N SER A 14 0.81 -49.11 14.22
CA SER A 14 0.50 -48.94 12.79
C SER A 14 0.73 -47.48 12.37
N GLU A 15 0.89 -47.21 11.07
CA GLU A 15 1.05 -45.83 10.56
C GLU A 15 -0.11 -44.90 10.98
N LYS A 16 -1.33 -45.43 11.06
CA LYS A 16 -2.52 -44.67 11.45
C LYS A 16 -2.66 -44.50 12.97
N ASN A 17 -2.00 -45.34 13.76
CA ASN A 17 -2.05 -45.33 15.22
C ASN A 17 -0.65 -45.59 15.81
N PRO A 18 0.25 -44.58 15.77
CA PRO A 18 1.61 -44.72 16.26
C PRO A 18 1.65 -44.87 17.80
N LEU A 19 2.73 -45.46 18.30
CA LEU A 19 2.99 -45.62 19.73
C LEU A 19 4.03 -44.63 20.23
N ILE A 20 3.74 -43.97 21.35
CA ILE A 20 4.69 -43.14 22.10
C ILE A 20 5.27 -44.00 23.23
N ALA A 21 6.59 -43.96 23.41
CA ALA A 21 7.28 -44.72 24.46
C ALA A 21 7.74 -43.81 25.61
N GLY A 22 7.51 -44.24 26.86
CA GLY A 22 8.01 -43.54 28.05
C GLY A 22 8.07 -44.48 29.25
N ASN A 23 9.15 -44.43 30.04
CA ASN A 23 9.35 -45.24 31.26
C ASN A 23 9.01 -46.75 31.12
N GLY A 24 9.36 -47.36 29.98
CA GLY A 24 9.15 -48.79 29.74
C GLY A 24 7.71 -49.20 29.37
N VAL A 25 6.81 -48.23 29.16
CA VAL A 25 5.44 -48.46 28.68
C VAL A 25 5.18 -47.72 27.36
N TYR A 26 4.14 -48.15 26.64
CA TYR A 26 3.76 -47.58 25.35
C TYR A 26 2.31 -47.12 25.35
N ILE A 27 2.03 -45.92 24.84
CA ILE A 27 0.66 -45.40 24.67
C ILE A 27 0.39 -45.07 23.21
N CYS A 28 -0.75 -45.52 22.66
CA CYS A 28 -1.13 -45.24 21.27
C CYS A 28 -1.84 -43.88 21.15
N LYS A 29 -1.78 -43.29 19.95
CA LYS A 29 -2.48 -42.04 19.61
C LYS A 29 -3.94 -42.05 20.09
N ASN A 30 -4.68 -43.13 19.84
CA ASN A 30 -6.09 -43.21 20.25
C ASN A 30 -6.29 -43.14 21.77
N CYS A 31 -5.44 -43.83 22.55
CA CYS A 31 -5.52 -43.77 24.01
C CYS A 31 -5.17 -42.39 24.57
N VAL A 32 -4.23 -41.67 23.95
CA VAL A 32 -3.92 -40.28 24.32
C VAL A 32 -5.14 -39.38 24.08
N VAL A 33 -5.76 -39.48 22.90
CA VAL A 33 -6.97 -38.70 22.55
C VAL A 33 -8.13 -39.05 23.48
N SER A 34 -8.37 -40.32 23.77
CA SER A 34 -9.41 -40.76 24.70
C SER A 34 -9.14 -40.28 26.13
N ALA A 35 -7.89 -40.37 26.61
CA ALA A 35 -7.53 -39.88 27.94
C ALA A 35 -7.71 -38.36 28.04
N TYR A 36 -7.33 -37.61 27.00
CA TYR A 36 -7.55 -36.18 26.91
C TYR A 36 -9.05 -35.83 26.97
N LYS A 37 -9.89 -36.49 26.16
CA LYS A 37 -11.35 -36.30 26.17
C LYS A 37 -12.01 -36.60 27.51
N ILE A 38 -11.54 -37.63 28.22
CA ILE A 38 -12.07 -37.98 29.55
C ILE A 38 -11.64 -36.93 30.58
N MET A 39 -10.41 -36.43 30.50
CA MET A 39 -9.85 -35.47 31.45
C MET A 39 -10.37 -34.04 31.26
N PHE A 40 -10.61 -33.62 30.01
CA PHE A 40 -10.87 -32.23 29.64
C PHE A 40 -12.23 -32.03 28.93
N GLY A 41 -13.00 -33.09 28.71
CA GLY A 41 -14.29 -33.04 28.02
C GLY A 41 -14.17 -33.17 26.49
N ASP A 42 -15.31 -33.41 25.84
CA ASP A 42 -15.39 -33.62 24.38
C ASP A 42 -15.31 -32.27 23.62
N GLU A 43 -14.13 -31.65 23.64
CA GLU A 43 -13.80 -30.63 22.65
C GLU A 43 -13.58 -31.34 21.31
N LYS A 44 -14.56 -31.18 20.41
CA LYS A 44 -14.50 -31.57 18.99
C LYS A 44 -13.48 -30.73 18.20
N GLU A 45 -12.39 -30.29 18.81
CA GLU A 45 -11.49 -29.28 18.22
C GLU A 45 -10.09 -29.78 17.86
N LEU A 46 -9.75 -31.05 18.13
CA LEU A 46 -8.37 -31.53 17.93
C LEU A 46 -8.07 -32.12 16.55
N THR A 47 -8.99 -32.00 15.58
CA THR A 47 -8.75 -32.35 14.17
C THR A 47 -9.00 -31.19 13.20
N GLU A 48 -9.29 -29.99 13.73
CA GLU A 48 -9.60 -28.78 12.95
C GLU A 48 -8.57 -27.66 13.17
N GLU A 49 -7.41 -27.93 13.78
CA GLU A 49 -6.43 -26.88 14.11
C GLU A 49 -5.68 -26.29 12.90
N THR A 50 -5.64 -26.99 11.75
CA THR A 50 -5.12 -26.41 10.50
C THR A 50 -6.16 -25.61 9.70
N ASP A 51 -7.47 -25.84 9.93
CA ASP A 51 -8.56 -25.16 9.19
C ASP A 51 -9.26 -24.06 10.01
N LYS A 52 -9.11 -24.04 11.34
CA LYS A 52 -9.70 -22.99 12.20
C LYS A 52 -9.00 -21.64 12.14
N GLN A 53 -7.69 -21.59 11.88
CA GLN A 53 -7.01 -20.32 11.62
C GLN A 53 -7.44 -19.68 10.28
N LEU A 54 -7.93 -20.49 9.33
CA LEU A 54 -8.43 -20.02 8.04
C LEU A 54 -9.88 -19.54 8.15
N THR A 55 -10.73 -20.19 8.95
CA THR A 55 -12.16 -19.83 9.08
C THR A 55 -12.42 -18.59 9.93
N GLU A 56 -11.59 -18.25 10.91
CA GLU A 56 -11.70 -16.96 11.63
C GLU A 56 -11.37 -15.74 10.75
N SER A 57 -10.53 -15.90 9.72
CA SER A 57 -10.11 -14.81 8.82
C SER A 57 -11.15 -14.40 7.76
N VAL A 58 -12.24 -15.16 7.64
CA VAL A 58 -13.27 -15.00 6.58
C VAL A 58 -14.41 -14.06 6.99
N ASP A 59 -14.67 -13.92 8.29
CA ASP A 59 -15.67 -13.02 8.88
C ASP A 59 -15.06 -11.67 9.35
N THR A 60 -13.73 -11.51 9.28
CA THR A 60 -12.99 -10.31 9.70
C THR A 60 -12.61 -9.35 8.57
N LEU A 61 -12.95 -9.66 7.31
CA LEU A 61 -12.65 -8.76 6.20
C LEU A 61 -13.54 -7.51 6.28
N MET A 62 -12.92 -6.35 6.51
CA MET A 62 -13.61 -5.07 6.44
C MET A 62 -14.31 -4.92 5.08
N THR A 63 -15.56 -4.46 5.13
CA THR A 63 -16.33 -4.17 3.92
C THR A 63 -15.67 -3.02 3.14
N PRO A 64 -15.91 -2.91 1.81
CA PRO A 64 -15.38 -1.80 1.03
C PRO A 64 -15.73 -0.42 1.60
N LYS A 65 -16.89 -0.28 2.24
CA LYS A 65 -17.32 0.98 2.86
C LYS A 65 -16.54 1.29 4.13
N GLU A 66 -16.23 0.29 4.94
CA GLU A 66 -15.41 0.47 6.13
C GLU A 66 -13.95 0.78 5.76
N LEU A 67 -13.41 0.12 4.73
CA LEU A 67 -12.09 0.45 4.17
C LEU A 67 -12.04 1.89 3.65
N ASP A 68 -13.03 2.33 2.87
CA ASP A 68 -13.10 3.70 2.35
C ASP A 68 -13.18 4.73 3.48
N ASN A 69 -14.01 4.47 4.51
CA ASN A 69 -14.11 5.32 5.69
C ASN A 69 -12.77 5.42 6.43
N PHE A 70 -12.08 4.29 6.65
CA PHE A 70 -10.76 4.31 7.29
C PHE A 70 -9.74 5.09 6.46
N LEU A 71 -9.71 4.87 5.15
CA LEU A 71 -8.83 5.65 4.26
C LEU A 71 -9.15 7.16 4.34
N GLY A 72 -10.42 7.52 4.47
CA GLY A 72 -10.88 8.90 4.66
C GLY A 72 -10.34 9.57 5.93
N GLU A 73 -9.94 8.81 6.96
CA GLU A 73 -9.32 9.37 8.18
C GLU A 73 -7.87 9.84 7.97
N TYR A 74 -7.23 9.41 6.86
CA TYR A 74 -5.84 9.69 6.53
C TYR A 74 -5.67 10.45 5.20
N ILE A 75 -6.62 10.30 4.27
CA ILE A 75 -6.52 10.82 2.89
C ILE A 75 -7.71 11.73 2.59
N ILE A 76 -7.43 12.96 2.18
CA ILE A 76 -8.42 14.01 1.91
C ILE A 76 -8.67 14.18 0.40
N GLY A 77 -9.93 14.39 -0.01
CA GLY A 77 -10.34 14.81 -1.37
C GLY A 77 -10.28 13.75 -2.48
N GLN A 78 -9.89 12.51 -2.15
CA GLN A 78 -9.68 11.43 -3.12
C GLN A 78 -10.79 10.36 -3.06
N GLU A 79 -12.05 10.75 -2.85
CA GLU A 79 -13.19 9.86 -2.58
C GLU A 79 -13.33 8.74 -3.63
N ARG A 80 -13.28 9.11 -4.91
CA ARG A 80 -13.45 8.15 -6.01
C ARG A 80 -12.34 7.09 -6.02
N ALA A 81 -11.09 7.52 -5.87
CA ALA A 81 -9.94 6.63 -5.81
C ALA A 81 -9.99 5.72 -4.58
N ARG A 82 -10.31 6.26 -3.40
CA ARG A 82 -10.47 5.47 -2.16
C ARG A 82 -11.55 4.40 -2.31
N LYS A 83 -12.70 4.73 -2.91
CA LYS A 83 -13.78 3.77 -3.17
C LYS A 83 -13.35 2.66 -4.12
N LEU A 84 -12.75 3.00 -5.26
CA LEU A 84 -12.28 2.00 -6.25
C LEU A 84 -11.24 1.06 -5.64
N LEU A 85 -10.27 1.64 -4.96
CA LEU A 85 -9.21 0.92 -4.27
C LEU A 85 -9.77 -0.01 -3.19
N SER A 86 -10.73 0.45 -2.39
CA SER A 86 -11.40 -0.35 -1.36
C SER A 86 -12.15 -1.54 -1.93
N VAL A 87 -12.85 -1.37 -3.07
CA VAL A 87 -13.55 -2.46 -3.76
C VAL A 87 -12.56 -3.47 -4.33
N ALA A 88 -11.51 -3.00 -5.01
CA ALA A 88 -10.51 -3.86 -5.63
C ALA A 88 -9.75 -4.71 -4.58
N VAL A 89 -9.33 -4.07 -3.49
CA VAL A 89 -8.65 -4.73 -2.38
C VAL A 89 -9.57 -5.73 -1.69
N TYR A 90 -10.81 -5.34 -1.39
CA TYR A 90 -11.79 -6.27 -0.82
C TYR A 90 -12.00 -7.49 -1.72
N ASN A 91 -12.14 -7.31 -3.03
CA ASN A 91 -12.30 -8.42 -3.97
C ASN A 91 -11.05 -9.30 -4.05
N HIS A 92 -9.85 -8.72 -4.01
CA HIS A 92 -8.59 -9.46 -4.00
C HIS A 92 -8.49 -10.38 -2.77
N TYR A 93 -8.78 -9.86 -1.58
CA TYR A 93 -8.73 -10.66 -0.37
C TYR A 93 -9.93 -11.60 -0.22
N LYS A 94 -11.11 -11.21 -0.68
CA LYS A 94 -12.26 -12.12 -0.81
C LYS A 94 -11.91 -13.31 -1.70
N ARG A 95 -11.18 -13.09 -2.80
CA ARG A 95 -10.68 -14.15 -3.68
C ARG A 95 -9.75 -15.10 -2.90
N ILE A 96 -8.80 -14.58 -2.14
CA ILE A 96 -7.83 -15.41 -1.39
C ILE A 96 -8.50 -16.21 -0.27
N PHE A 97 -9.39 -15.57 0.50
CA PHE A 97 -9.93 -16.17 1.73
C PHE A 97 -11.24 -16.96 1.52
N LYS A 98 -12.04 -16.64 0.47
CA LYS A 98 -13.38 -17.22 0.29
C LYS A 98 -13.50 -18.24 -0.84
N LEU A 99 -12.49 -18.41 -1.70
CA LEU A 99 -12.55 -19.40 -2.80
C LEU A 99 -12.56 -20.85 -2.31
N HIS A 100 -11.97 -21.16 -1.15
CA HIS A 100 -11.99 -22.52 -0.60
C HIS A 100 -13.39 -23.00 -0.15
N ASN A 101 -14.37 -22.10 -0.02
CA ASN A 101 -15.71 -22.41 0.47
C ASN A 101 -16.81 -22.38 -0.61
N ALA A 102 -16.48 -22.03 -1.86
CA ALA A 102 -17.42 -22.08 -2.97
C ALA A 102 -17.36 -23.46 -3.63
N ALA A 103 -18.50 -24.17 -3.65
CA ALA A 103 -18.63 -25.52 -4.18
C ALA A 103 -18.12 -25.63 -5.64
N ASP A 104 -17.33 -26.68 -5.93
CA ASP A 104 -16.96 -27.25 -7.25
C ASP A 104 -17.39 -26.43 -8.48
N ASP A 105 -16.80 -25.26 -8.66
CA ASP A 105 -16.89 -24.48 -9.88
C ASP A 105 -15.48 -24.25 -10.38
N ASP A 106 -15.16 -24.76 -11.58
CA ASP A 106 -13.86 -24.61 -12.25
C ASP A 106 -13.56 -23.15 -12.67
N THR A 107 -14.41 -22.20 -12.26
CA THR A 107 -14.28 -20.78 -12.57
C THR A 107 -13.11 -20.15 -11.80
N GLU A 108 -12.01 -19.93 -12.51
CA GLU A 108 -10.86 -19.18 -12.00
C GLU A 108 -11.16 -17.67 -11.94
N ILE A 109 -10.99 -17.08 -10.76
CA ILE A 109 -11.10 -15.62 -10.60
C ILE A 109 -9.73 -14.99 -10.83
N ALA A 110 -9.65 -14.14 -11.85
CA ALA A 110 -8.45 -13.38 -12.15
C ALA A 110 -8.10 -12.38 -11.04
N LYS A 111 -6.81 -12.24 -10.78
CA LYS A 111 -6.21 -11.23 -9.89
C LYS A 111 -6.43 -9.82 -10.45
N SER A 112 -6.92 -8.91 -9.61
CA SER A 112 -7.25 -7.53 -10.00
C SER A 112 -6.20 -6.55 -9.45
N ASN A 113 -5.08 -6.42 -10.17
CA ASN A 113 -4.08 -5.41 -9.81
C ASN A 113 -4.56 -4.00 -10.14
N ILE A 114 -3.91 -3.04 -9.51
CA ILE A 114 -4.38 -1.66 -9.45
C ILE A 114 -3.33 -0.73 -10.03
N LEU A 115 -3.74 0.22 -10.86
CA LEU A 115 -2.95 1.34 -11.32
C LEU A 115 -3.52 2.64 -10.74
N LEU A 116 -2.71 3.33 -9.93
CA LEU A 116 -2.99 4.65 -9.41
C LEU A 116 -2.36 5.71 -10.31
N ILE A 117 -3.19 6.53 -10.95
CA ILE A 117 -2.77 7.64 -11.81
C ILE A 117 -3.02 8.94 -11.08
N GLY A 118 -2.03 9.82 -10.98
CA GLY A 118 -2.27 11.18 -10.51
C GLY A 118 -1.00 11.90 -10.07
N PRO A 119 -1.09 13.19 -9.77
CA PRO A 119 0.09 14.05 -9.62
C PRO A 119 0.97 13.67 -8.42
N THR A 120 2.19 14.20 -8.41
CA THR A 120 3.10 14.02 -7.26
C THR A 120 2.50 14.63 -5.99
N GLY A 121 2.57 13.88 -4.90
CA GLY A 121 2.04 14.31 -3.61
C GLY A 121 0.53 14.17 -3.44
N SER A 122 -0.21 13.57 -4.39
CA SER A 122 -1.66 13.30 -4.28
C SER A 122 -2.04 12.21 -3.25
N GLY A 123 -1.04 11.51 -2.69
CA GLY A 123 -1.26 10.49 -1.66
C GLY A 123 -1.20 9.03 -2.14
N LYS A 124 -0.79 8.74 -3.38
CA LYS A 124 -0.66 7.37 -3.92
C LYS A 124 0.02 6.38 -2.97
N THR A 125 1.24 6.68 -2.53
CA THR A 125 2.01 5.85 -1.59
C THR A 125 1.31 5.73 -0.23
N LEU A 126 0.71 6.82 0.26
CA LEU A 126 -0.02 6.84 1.54
C LEU A 126 -1.26 5.95 1.48
N MET A 127 -1.96 5.88 0.34
CA MET A 127 -3.09 4.95 0.15
C MET A 127 -2.65 3.50 0.31
N ALA A 128 -1.61 3.08 -0.41
CA ALA A 128 -1.10 1.71 -0.34
C ALA A 128 -0.63 1.35 1.09
N GLN A 129 0.12 2.24 1.75
CA GLN A 129 0.57 2.05 3.13
C GLN A 129 -0.59 1.97 4.13
N THR A 130 -1.61 2.80 3.96
CA THR A 130 -2.77 2.82 4.87
C THR A 130 -3.57 1.54 4.74
N ILE A 131 -3.76 1.04 3.51
CA ILE A 131 -4.45 -0.25 3.29
C ILE A 131 -3.68 -1.42 3.88
N ALA A 132 -2.37 -1.48 3.65
CA ALA A 132 -1.54 -2.54 4.23
C ALA A 132 -1.64 -2.57 5.76
N ARG A 133 -1.64 -1.38 6.39
CA ARG A 133 -1.81 -1.24 7.84
C ARG A 133 -3.19 -1.70 8.32
N VAL A 134 -4.26 -1.34 7.61
CA VAL A 134 -5.64 -1.71 7.98
C VAL A 134 -5.86 -3.21 7.92
N LEU A 135 -5.31 -3.85 6.90
CA LEU A 135 -5.46 -5.28 6.67
C LEU A 135 -4.44 -6.14 7.43
N ASP A 136 -3.50 -5.52 8.13
CA ASP A 136 -2.36 -6.18 8.78
C ASP A 136 -1.61 -7.14 7.83
N VAL A 137 -1.25 -6.64 6.65
CA VAL A 137 -0.50 -7.41 5.64
C VAL A 137 0.86 -6.78 5.36
N PRO A 138 1.89 -7.59 5.05
CA PRO A 138 3.21 -7.07 4.73
C PRO A 138 3.14 -6.26 3.43
N ILE A 139 3.91 -5.17 3.38
CA ILE A 139 4.03 -4.30 2.20
C ILE A 139 5.48 -4.09 1.80
N ALA A 140 5.77 -4.25 0.51
CA ALA A 140 7.03 -3.84 -0.10
C ALA A 140 6.79 -2.63 -1.00
N ILE A 141 7.56 -1.57 -0.78
CA ILE A 141 7.54 -0.34 -1.59
C ILE A 141 8.81 -0.31 -2.42
N ALA A 142 8.68 -0.17 -3.73
CA ALA A 142 9.80 -0.05 -4.65
C ALA A 142 9.52 1.02 -5.72
N ASP A 143 10.60 1.63 -6.21
CA ASP A 143 10.56 2.60 -7.29
C ASP A 143 10.92 1.90 -8.61
N ALA A 144 10.04 2.00 -9.61
CA ALA A 144 10.25 1.35 -10.89
C ALA A 144 11.51 1.85 -11.62
N THR A 145 11.96 3.09 -11.38
CA THR A 145 13.18 3.64 -12.00
C THR A 145 14.47 2.99 -11.52
N SER A 146 14.44 2.39 -10.32
CA SER A 146 15.60 1.69 -9.74
C SER A 146 15.77 0.27 -10.27
N LEU A 147 14.75 -0.25 -10.98
CA LEU A 147 14.71 -1.61 -11.49
C LEU A 147 15.45 -1.70 -12.82
N THR A 148 16.10 -2.85 -13.04
CA THR A 148 16.75 -3.17 -14.30
C THR A 148 16.44 -4.60 -14.73
N GLU A 149 16.60 -4.87 -16.03
CA GLU A 149 16.54 -6.25 -16.52
C GLU A 149 17.64 -7.11 -15.87
N ALA A 150 17.32 -8.38 -15.60
CA ALA A 150 18.27 -9.31 -14.98
C ALA A 150 19.60 -9.35 -15.75
N GLY A 151 20.70 -9.09 -15.03
CA GLY A 151 22.05 -9.07 -15.61
C GLY A 151 22.61 -7.68 -15.94
N TYR A 152 21.85 -6.61 -15.71
CA TYR A 152 22.32 -5.22 -15.82
C TYR A 152 22.64 -4.58 -14.46
N VAL A 153 23.16 -3.34 -14.48
CA VAL A 153 23.52 -2.57 -13.29
C VAL A 153 22.27 -1.89 -12.72
N GLY A 154 21.70 -2.44 -11.65
CA GLY A 154 20.52 -1.90 -10.94
C GLY A 154 19.92 -2.93 -9.98
N GLU A 155 18.74 -2.64 -9.41
CA GLU A 155 17.99 -3.60 -8.59
C GLU A 155 17.25 -4.59 -9.52
N ASP A 156 17.42 -5.89 -9.29
CA ASP A 156 16.64 -6.91 -10.00
C ASP A 156 15.18 -6.85 -9.55
N VAL A 157 14.24 -7.02 -10.48
CA VAL A 157 12.80 -7.05 -10.20
C VAL A 157 12.45 -8.11 -9.14
N GLU A 158 13.18 -9.23 -9.11
CA GLU A 158 12.99 -10.30 -8.11
C GLU A 158 13.35 -9.85 -6.68
N ASN A 159 14.21 -8.82 -6.50
CA ASN A 159 14.59 -8.34 -5.16
C ASN A 159 13.42 -7.68 -4.40
N ILE A 160 12.40 -7.18 -5.10
CA ILE A 160 11.19 -6.62 -4.47
C ILE A 160 10.51 -7.68 -3.60
N LEU A 161 10.51 -8.93 -4.05
CA LEU A 161 9.96 -10.05 -3.28
C LEU A 161 10.78 -10.34 -2.03
N THR A 162 12.10 -10.11 -2.05
CA THR A 162 12.95 -10.21 -0.85
C THR A 162 12.51 -9.17 0.19
N LYS A 163 12.26 -7.92 -0.24
CA LYS A 163 11.76 -6.86 0.65
C LYS A 163 10.40 -7.24 1.24
N LEU A 164 9.54 -7.90 0.47
CA LEU A 164 8.23 -8.34 0.96
C LEU A 164 8.35 -9.47 1.99
N ILE A 165 9.23 -10.45 1.77
CA ILE A 165 9.53 -11.51 2.73
C ILE A 165 10.11 -10.92 4.03
N GLN A 166 11.00 -9.93 3.91
CA GLN A 166 11.53 -9.21 5.08
C GLN A 166 10.43 -8.45 5.84
N ALA A 167 9.51 -7.79 5.13
CA ALA A 167 8.35 -7.13 5.74
C ALA A 167 7.36 -8.12 6.38
N ALA A 168 7.46 -9.41 6.04
CA ALA A 168 6.72 -10.50 6.64
C ALA A 168 7.54 -11.27 7.71
N ASP A 169 8.65 -10.70 8.20
CA ASP A 169 9.54 -11.31 9.19
C ASP A 169 10.08 -12.71 8.79
N GLY A 170 10.23 -12.94 7.49
CA GLY A 170 10.67 -14.21 6.92
C GLY A 170 9.55 -15.22 6.64
N ASP A 171 8.29 -14.91 6.99
CA ASP A 171 7.15 -15.77 6.71
C ASP A 171 6.73 -15.66 5.23
N VAL A 172 7.05 -16.69 4.46
CA VAL A 172 6.71 -16.80 3.04
C VAL A 172 5.20 -16.83 2.82
N GLN A 173 4.44 -17.55 3.67
CA GLN A 173 2.98 -17.66 3.52
C GLN A 173 2.29 -16.31 3.76
N ARG A 174 2.76 -15.56 4.76
CA ARG A 174 2.30 -14.18 5.02
C ARG A 174 2.72 -13.24 3.89
N ALA A 175 3.94 -13.36 3.37
CA ALA A 175 4.42 -12.57 2.23
C ALA A 175 3.58 -12.79 0.96
N GLN A 176 3.15 -14.02 0.68
CA GLN A 176 2.29 -14.34 -0.47
C GLN A 176 0.91 -13.66 -0.43
N LYS A 177 0.46 -13.20 0.75
CA LYS A 177 -0.78 -12.43 0.96
C LYS A 177 -0.53 -10.91 1.04
N GLY A 178 0.72 -10.49 0.84
CA GLY A 178 1.17 -9.11 0.97
C GLY A 178 0.81 -8.22 -0.21
N ILE A 179 1.24 -6.96 -0.11
CA ILE A 179 1.07 -5.92 -1.11
C ILE A 179 2.43 -5.49 -1.63
N ILE A 180 2.58 -5.40 -2.95
CA ILE A 180 3.71 -4.72 -3.60
C ILE A 180 3.21 -3.40 -4.17
N PHE A 181 3.81 -2.30 -3.72
CA PHE A 181 3.59 -0.97 -4.30
C PHE A 181 4.79 -0.57 -5.17
N LEU A 182 4.53 -0.34 -6.45
CA LEU A 182 5.52 0.10 -7.43
C LEU A 182 5.24 1.58 -7.77
N ASP A 183 6.07 2.50 -7.28
CA ASP A 183 5.97 3.92 -7.65
C ASP A 183 6.70 4.20 -8.98
N GLU A 184 6.39 5.34 -9.60
CA GLU A 184 7.03 5.83 -10.83
C GLU A 184 6.96 4.85 -12.03
N ILE A 185 5.89 4.05 -12.14
CA ILE A 185 5.71 3.11 -13.27
C ILE A 185 5.62 3.83 -14.63
N ASP A 186 5.24 5.11 -14.64
CA ASP A 186 5.22 5.93 -15.84
C ASP A 186 6.63 6.23 -16.38
N LYS A 187 7.67 6.14 -15.56
CA LYS A 187 9.06 6.44 -15.96
C LYS A 187 9.76 5.28 -16.65
N VAL A 188 9.23 4.06 -16.55
CA VAL A 188 9.69 2.90 -17.34
C VAL A 188 8.97 2.77 -18.69
N SER A 189 8.09 3.72 -19.02
CA SER A 189 7.43 3.80 -20.33
C SER A 189 8.42 4.19 -21.42
N ARG A 190 8.18 3.72 -22.66
CA ARG A 190 9.08 3.97 -23.79
C ARG A 190 9.13 5.47 -24.10
N MET A 191 10.32 6.07 -24.09
CA MET A 191 10.50 7.40 -24.68
C MET A 191 10.51 7.30 -26.21
N SER A 192 9.42 7.78 -26.83
CA SER A 192 9.26 8.15 -28.25
C SER A 192 9.03 7.07 -29.31
N GLU A 193 8.22 7.45 -30.31
CA GLU A 193 7.63 6.69 -31.43
C GLU A 193 8.62 6.07 -32.42
N ASN A 194 9.93 6.24 -32.22
CA ASN A 194 10.91 5.63 -33.10
C ASN A 194 11.21 4.21 -32.60
N ARG A 195 10.74 3.21 -33.34
CA ARG A 195 11.19 1.80 -33.26
C ARG A 195 12.68 1.74 -33.60
N SER A 196 13.54 2.23 -32.71
CA SER A 196 14.98 2.02 -32.82
C SER A 196 15.22 0.53 -32.62
N ILE A 197 15.80 -0.09 -33.63
CA ILE A 197 16.20 -1.51 -33.69
C ILE A 197 17.29 -1.83 -32.65
N THR A 198 17.86 -0.82 -31.99
CA THR A 198 18.75 -1.01 -30.85
C THR A 198 17.95 -1.49 -29.65
N ARG A 199 18.28 -2.69 -29.14
CA ARG A 199 17.75 -3.28 -27.89
C ARG A 199 17.49 -2.19 -26.85
N ASP A 200 16.23 -1.98 -26.50
CA ASP A 200 15.84 -1.05 -25.45
C ASP A 200 16.13 -1.73 -24.11
N VAL A 201 17.23 -1.33 -23.47
CA VAL A 201 17.81 -2.04 -22.33
C VAL A 201 17.19 -1.60 -20.99
N SER A 202 16.41 -0.50 -20.96
CA SER A 202 15.98 0.10 -19.70
C SER A 202 14.46 0.10 -19.47
N GLY A 203 13.64 0.57 -20.40
CA GLY A 203 12.20 0.77 -20.14
C GLY A 203 11.38 -0.52 -20.30
N GLU A 204 11.30 -1.01 -21.53
CA GLU A 204 10.47 -2.18 -21.85
C GLU A 204 10.98 -3.47 -21.20
N GLY A 205 12.30 -3.68 -21.10
CA GLY A 205 12.86 -4.84 -20.42
C GLY A 205 12.39 -4.96 -18.97
N VAL A 206 12.27 -3.82 -18.27
CA VAL A 206 11.72 -3.78 -16.90
C VAL A 206 10.22 -4.10 -16.90
N GLN A 207 9.44 -3.53 -17.84
CA GLN A 207 8.02 -3.85 -17.96
C GLN A 207 7.78 -5.35 -18.21
N GLN A 208 8.59 -5.98 -19.07
CA GLN A 208 8.54 -7.41 -19.36
C GLN A 208 8.97 -8.27 -18.15
N ALA A 209 9.99 -7.83 -17.40
CA ALA A 209 10.40 -8.50 -16.17
C ALA A 209 9.31 -8.43 -15.09
N LEU A 210 8.61 -7.29 -14.98
CA LEU A 210 7.49 -7.11 -14.06
C LEU A 210 6.31 -8.05 -14.37
N LEU A 211 6.06 -8.37 -15.64
CA LEU A 211 5.00 -9.33 -16.01
C LEU A 211 5.18 -10.67 -15.30
N LYS A 212 6.41 -11.19 -15.23
CA LYS A 212 6.71 -12.49 -14.60
C LYS A 212 6.22 -12.56 -13.15
N ILE A 213 6.35 -11.47 -12.40
CA ILE A 213 5.92 -11.43 -10.99
C ILE A 213 4.45 -11.02 -10.86
N ILE A 214 3.90 -10.23 -11.77
CA ILE A 214 2.50 -9.77 -11.72
C ILE A 214 1.52 -10.91 -12.08
N GLU A 215 1.87 -11.75 -13.06
CA GLU A 215 1.02 -12.80 -13.61
C GLU A 215 0.73 -13.96 -12.65
N GLY A 216 1.60 -14.17 -11.66
CA GLY A 216 1.55 -15.34 -10.78
C GLY A 216 2.53 -16.40 -11.26
N SER A 217 3.73 -16.40 -10.68
CA SER A 217 4.73 -17.43 -10.93
C SER A 217 5.46 -17.81 -9.65
N SER A 218 6.02 -19.02 -9.65
CA SER A 218 6.94 -19.47 -8.59
C SER A 218 8.33 -18.91 -8.88
N VAL A 219 8.80 -18.01 -8.01
CA VAL A 219 10.09 -17.33 -8.14
C VAL A 219 11.03 -17.80 -7.03
N ASN A 220 12.29 -18.08 -7.37
CA ASN A 220 13.30 -18.54 -6.42
C ASN A 220 14.25 -17.39 -6.05
N ILE A 221 14.25 -17.03 -4.77
CA ILE A 221 14.89 -15.82 -4.24
C ILE A 221 16.11 -16.19 -3.37
N PRO A 222 17.25 -15.50 -3.51
CA PRO A 222 18.38 -15.67 -2.61
C PRO A 222 18.14 -14.99 -1.24
N PRO A 223 18.45 -15.65 -0.11
CA PRO A 223 18.04 -15.25 1.24
C PRO A 223 18.67 -13.95 1.78
N LYS A 224 19.68 -13.38 1.11
CA LYS A 224 20.34 -12.13 1.53
C LYS A 224 20.29 -11.01 0.49
N GLY A 225 19.57 -11.21 -0.62
CA GLY A 225 19.70 -10.34 -1.80
C GLY A 225 21.12 -10.41 -2.41
N GLY A 226 21.23 -10.19 -3.72
CA GLY A 226 22.52 -10.23 -4.43
C GLY A 226 22.68 -11.41 -5.40
N ARG A 227 23.87 -11.53 -6.00
CA ARG A 227 24.15 -12.46 -7.10
C ARG A 227 24.04 -13.93 -6.65
N LYS A 228 23.46 -14.77 -7.52
CA LYS A 228 23.23 -16.21 -7.31
C LYS A 228 24.57 -16.94 -7.07
N HIS A 229 24.83 -17.38 -5.85
CA HIS A 229 25.94 -18.28 -5.53
C HIS A 229 25.48 -19.76 -5.57
N PRO A 230 26.28 -20.70 -6.11
CA PRO A 230 25.85 -22.10 -6.34
C PRO A 230 25.43 -22.89 -5.09
N ASN A 231 25.93 -22.54 -3.90
CA ASN A 231 25.69 -23.26 -2.64
C ASN A 231 24.71 -22.54 -1.70
N GLN A 232 23.96 -21.54 -2.19
CA GLN A 232 23.05 -20.77 -1.36
C GLN A 232 21.66 -21.41 -1.39
N GLU A 233 21.04 -21.61 -0.22
CA GLU A 233 19.65 -22.06 -0.12
C GLU A 233 18.74 -20.99 -0.72
N PHE A 234 17.83 -21.35 -1.62
CA PHE A 234 16.87 -20.43 -2.22
C PHE A 234 15.52 -20.55 -1.53
N THR A 235 14.84 -19.42 -1.32
CA THR A 235 13.46 -19.38 -0.84
C THR A 235 12.54 -19.27 -2.06
N SER A 236 11.61 -20.21 -2.23
CA SER A 236 10.61 -20.12 -3.30
C SER A 236 9.38 -19.37 -2.82
N ILE A 237 8.87 -18.44 -3.63
CA ILE A 237 7.64 -17.69 -3.37
C ILE A 237 6.71 -17.72 -4.59
N ASP A 238 5.41 -17.91 -4.35
CA ASP A 238 4.37 -17.81 -5.37
C ASP A 238 3.76 -16.40 -5.36
N THR A 239 3.76 -15.71 -6.51
CA THR A 239 3.25 -14.35 -6.63
C THR A 239 1.75 -14.26 -6.98
N THR A 240 1.06 -15.40 -7.13
CA THR A 240 -0.35 -15.48 -7.53
C THR A 240 -1.30 -14.73 -6.58
N ASN A 241 -0.97 -14.66 -5.29
CA ASN A 241 -1.80 -14.03 -4.26
C ASN A 241 -1.29 -12.67 -3.76
N ILE A 242 -0.13 -12.22 -4.24
CA ILE A 242 0.44 -10.93 -3.87
C ILE A 242 -0.29 -9.82 -4.62
N LEU A 243 -0.88 -8.83 -3.95
CA LEU A 243 -1.53 -7.71 -4.64
C LEU A 243 -0.50 -6.73 -5.20
N PHE A 244 -0.59 -6.37 -6.47
CA PHE A 244 0.23 -5.29 -7.05
C PHE A 244 -0.59 -4.00 -7.16
N ILE A 245 -0.03 -2.93 -6.60
CA ILE A 245 -0.52 -1.56 -6.75
C ILE A 245 0.59 -0.75 -7.42
N CYS A 246 0.43 -0.42 -8.68
CA CYS A 246 1.34 0.43 -9.42
C CYS A 246 0.89 1.89 -9.32
N GLY A 247 1.82 2.82 -9.16
CA GLY A 247 1.57 4.25 -9.09
C GLY A 247 2.40 4.99 -10.13
N GLY A 248 1.82 6.01 -10.75
CA GLY A 248 2.54 6.89 -11.68
C GLY A 248 1.95 8.29 -11.71
N ALA A 249 2.79 9.27 -12.07
CA ALA A 249 2.34 10.64 -12.31
C ALA A 249 1.69 10.78 -13.69
N PHE A 250 2.25 10.08 -14.69
CA PHE A 250 1.81 10.13 -16.08
C PHE A 250 1.81 11.55 -16.66
N ASP A 251 2.90 12.28 -16.40
CA ASP A 251 3.12 13.62 -16.93
C ASP A 251 2.97 13.61 -18.46
N GLY A 252 2.11 14.45 -19.01
CA GLY A 252 1.84 14.53 -20.46
C GLY A 252 0.65 13.71 -20.95
N LEU A 253 0.04 12.85 -20.11
CA LEU A 253 -1.18 12.12 -20.46
C LEU A 253 -2.35 13.06 -20.80
N ASP A 254 -2.38 14.25 -20.20
CA ASP A 254 -3.36 15.30 -20.51
C ASP A 254 -3.34 15.74 -21.98
N GLU A 255 -2.18 15.70 -22.64
CA GLU A 255 -2.08 16.01 -24.06
C GLU A 255 -2.71 14.92 -24.93
N ILE A 256 -2.52 13.65 -24.55
CA ILE A 256 -3.13 12.49 -25.22
C ILE A 256 -4.66 12.59 -25.11
N LEU A 257 -5.16 12.86 -23.89
CA LEU A 257 -6.59 13.04 -23.63
C LEU A 257 -7.19 14.24 -24.40
N LYS A 258 -6.48 15.37 -24.46
CA LYS A 258 -6.91 16.55 -25.26
C LYS A 258 -6.98 16.22 -26.75
N ARG A 259 -5.98 15.52 -27.30
CA ARG A 259 -5.99 15.11 -28.72
C ARG A 259 -7.15 14.17 -29.02
N LYS A 260 -7.47 13.24 -28.11
CA LYS A 260 -8.62 12.32 -28.22
C LYS A 260 -9.95 13.08 -28.26
N GLN A 261 -10.14 14.05 -27.37
CA GLN A 261 -11.33 14.91 -27.38
C GLN A 261 -11.41 15.78 -28.65
N GLY A 262 -10.30 16.34 -29.12
CA GLY A 262 -10.24 17.18 -30.31
C GLY A 262 -10.47 16.44 -31.63
N LYS A 263 -10.07 15.16 -31.74
CA LYS A 263 -10.30 14.33 -32.94
C LYS A 263 -11.78 14.05 -33.21
N ASN A 264 -12.63 14.04 -32.18
CA ASN A 264 -14.08 13.80 -32.31
C ASN A 264 -14.86 14.97 -32.97
N VAL A 265 -14.18 16.03 -33.42
CA VAL A 265 -14.81 17.24 -34.00
C VAL A 265 -14.80 17.26 -35.54
N LEU A 266 -14.11 16.33 -36.22
CA LEU A 266 -13.91 16.33 -37.69
C LEU A 266 -14.90 15.44 -38.49
N GLY A 267 -16.08 15.14 -37.93
CA GLY A 267 -17.16 14.42 -38.63
C GLY A 267 -18.18 15.36 -39.28
N PHE A 268 -18.61 15.05 -40.51
CA PHE A 268 -19.66 15.77 -41.23
C PHE A 268 -21.00 15.71 -40.46
N GLY A 269 -21.44 16.82 -39.86
CA GLY A 269 -22.82 16.98 -39.39
C GLY A 269 -23.05 17.42 -37.93
N HIS A 270 -22.03 17.76 -37.14
CA HIS A 270 -22.25 18.22 -35.75
C HIS A 270 -22.07 19.74 -35.55
N GLU A 271 -23.05 20.32 -34.84
CA GLU A 271 -23.04 21.69 -34.33
C GLU A 271 -21.72 21.98 -33.60
N LYS A 272 -21.13 23.14 -33.89
CA LYS A 272 -19.99 23.69 -33.14
C LYS A 272 -20.39 23.81 -31.67
N LYS A 273 -20.09 22.79 -30.86
CA LYS A 273 -20.16 22.93 -29.41
C LYS A 273 -19.19 24.04 -29.03
N THR A 274 -19.77 25.11 -28.47
CA THR A 274 -19.07 26.25 -27.88
C THR A 274 -17.96 25.77 -26.96
N LYS A 275 -16.83 26.51 -26.97
CA LYS A 275 -15.65 26.36 -26.11
C LYS A 275 -15.99 26.39 -24.61
N ASN A 276 -16.70 25.40 -24.09
CA ASN A 276 -16.65 25.03 -22.68
C ASN A 276 -15.74 23.81 -22.60
N GLU A 277 -14.44 24.12 -22.56
CA GLU A 277 -13.33 23.22 -22.36
C GLU A 277 -13.48 22.52 -21.01
N ALA A 278 -14.16 21.38 -20.96
CA ALA A 278 -14.02 20.47 -19.84
C ALA A 278 -12.53 20.05 -19.82
N LYS A 279 -11.78 20.51 -18.81
CA LYS A 279 -10.38 20.09 -18.64
C LYS A 279 -10.34 18.56 -18.68
N PRO A 280 -9.43 17.94 -19.47
CA PRO A 280 -9.25 16.50 -19.42
C PRO A 280 -9.03 16.10 -17.96
N THR A 281 -9.78 15.13 -17.49
CA THR A 281 -9.66 14.60 -16.14
C THR A 281 -9.12 13.18 -16.27
N TYR A 282 -8.22 12.76 -15.39
CA TYR A 282 -7.68 11.40 -15.39
C TYR A 282 -8.76 10.31 -15.20
N ASP A 283 -9.97 10.69 -14.80
CA ASP A 283 -11.15 9.82 -14.78
C ASP A 283 -11.58 9.30 -16.17
N MET A 284 -11.09 9.91 -17.25
CA MET A 284 -11.40 9.53 -18.64
C MET A 284 -10.35 8.60 -19.26
N VAL A 285 -9.32 8.21 -18.51
CA VAL A 285 -8.22 7.39 -19.01
C VAL A 285 -8.71 5.99 -19.34
N GLU A 286 -8.45 5.56 -20.58
CA GLU A 286 -8.68 4.21 -21.04
C GLU A 286 -7.35 3.45 -21.23
N PRO A 287 -7.35 2.11 -21.22
CA PRO A 287 -6.16 1.29 -21.45
C PRO A 287 -5.36 1.70 -22.70
N ASP A 288 -6.04 2.02 -23.79
CA ASP A 288 -5.40 2.45 -25.04
C ASP A 288 -4.61 3.75 -24.84
N ASP A 289 -5.06 4.67 -23.99
CA ASP A 289 -4.36 5.93 -23.73
C ASP A 289 -3.02 5.67 -23.02
N LEU A 290 -2.97 4.66 -22.16
CA LEU A 290 -1.75 4.21 -21.47
C LEU A 290 -0.76 3.50 -22.40
N VAL A 291 -1.28 2.76 -23.38
CA VAL A 291 -0.45 2.18 -24.44
C VAL A 291 0.14 3.28 -25.32
N HIS A 292 -0.65 4.28 -25.71
CA HIS A 292 -0.16 5.45 -26.45
C HIS A 292 0.84 6.27 -25.63
N TYR A 293 0.71 6.27 -24.30
CA TYR A 293 1.69 6.90 -23.40
C TYR A 293 3.05 6.18 -23.43
N GLY A 294 3.06 4.86 -23.64
CA GLY A 294 4.30 4.07 -23.76
C GLY A 294 4.39 2.85 -22.85
N LEU A 295 3.31 2.47 -22.17
CA LEU A 295 3.22 1.18 -21.49
C LEU A 295 2.93 0.06 -22.52
N ILE A 296 3.48 -1.13 -22.28
CA ILE A 296 3.18 -2.29 -23.12
C ILE A 296 1.74 -2.77 -22.90
N PRO A 297 1.00 -3.17 -23.95
CA PRO A 297 -0.38 -3.65 -23.82
C PRO A 297 -0.54 -4.80 -22.81
N GLU A 298 0.45 -5.69 -22.72
CA GLU A 298 0.48 -6.83 -21.83
C GLU A 298 0.43 -6.37 -20.36
N LEU A 299 1.23 -5.36 -19.99
CA LEU A 299 1.27 -4.82 -18.63
C LEU A 299 -0.03 -4.09 -18.28
N VAL A 300 -0.56 -3.29 -19.21
CA VAL A 300 -1.85 -2.61 -19.04
C VAL A 300 -2.96 -3.65 -18.84
N GLY A 301 -2.95 -4.76 -19.60
CA GLY A 301 -3.89 -5.87 -19.44
C GLY A 301 -3.82 -6.57 -18.07
N ARG A 302 -2.67 -6.49 -17.37
CA ARG A 302 -2.52 -7.02 -16.00
C ARG A 302 -2.88 -6.00 -14.91
N LEU A 303 -3.23 -4.76 -15.26
CA LEU A 303 -3.63 -3.67 -14.38
C LEU A 303 -5.08 -3.20 -14.66
N PRO A 304 -6.09 -4.08 -14.51
CA PRO A 304 -7.46 -3.79 -14.94
C PRO A 304 -8.16 -2.69 -14.13
N ILE A 305 -7.72 -2.43 -12.90
CA ILE A 305 -8.33 -1.39 -12.05
C ILE A 305 -7.51 -0.11 -12.15
N ILE A 306 -8.03 0.88 -12.86
CA ILE A 306 -7.43 2.21 -12.95
C ILE A 306 -8.16 3.15 -11.99
N ALA A 307 -7.44 3.68 -11.01
CA ALA A 307 -7.96 4.67 -10.07
C ALA A 307 -7.18 5.98 -10.18
N SER A 308 -7.91 7.04 -10.49
CA SER A 308 -7.35 8.36 -10.75
C SER A 308 -7.44 9.25 -9.52
N LEU A 309 -6.34 9.89 -9.15
CA LEU A 309 -6.24 10.86 -8.07
C LEU A 309 -6.21 12.27 -8.65
N ASN A 310 -6.93 13.17 -7.99
CA ASN A 310 -7.04 14.57 -8.38
C ASN A 310 -5.84 15.40 -7.90
N GLU A 311 -5.62 16.54 -8.56
CA GLU A 311 -4.77 17.60 -8.03
C GLU A 311 -5.27 18.06 -6.66
N ILE A 312 -4.32 18.28 -5.74
CA ILE A 312 -4.64 18.77 -4.40
C ILE A 312 -4.85 20.28 -4.48
N THR A 313 -6.05 20.74 -4.11
CA THR A 313 -6.40 22.17 -4.05
C THR A 313 -5.78 22.85 -2.83
N GLU A 314 -5.77 24.18 -2.79
CA GLU A 314 -5.33 24.93 -1.61
C GLU A 314 -6.15 24.55 -0.36
N ASP A 315 -7.47 24.47 -0.51
CA ASP A 315 -8.36 24.06 0.58
C ASP A 315 -8.07 22.62 1.02
N ASP A 316 -7.80 21.69 0.10
CA ASP A 316 -7.38 20.34 0.46
C ASP A 316 -6.05 20.32 1.23
N MET A 317 -5.08 21.18 0.89
CA MET A 317 -3.82 21.28 1.63
C MET A 317 -4.03 21.74 3.07
N VAL A 318 -4.91 22.73 3.29
CA VAL A 318 -5.28 23.19 4.64
C VAL A 318 -5.95 22.07 5.43
N ARG A 319 -6.84 21.32 4.79
CA ARG A 319 -7.49 20.15 5.40
C ARG A 319 -6.47 19.05 5.71
N ILE A 320 -5.52 18.76 4.81
CA ILE A 320 -4.43 17.79 5.05
C ILE A 320 -3.57 18.18 6.26
N LEU A 321 -3.33 19.48 6.47
CA LEU A 321 -2.58 19.97 7.63
C LEU A 321 -3.30 19.73 8.96
N THR A 322 -4.64 19.64 8.96
CA THR A 322 -5.47 19.74 10.16
C THR A 322 -6.31 18.49 10.45
N GLU A 323 -7.05 17.98 9.47
CA GLU A 323 -8.07 16.94 9.63
C GLU A 323 -7.52 15.52 9.87
N PRO A 324 -6.54 14.99 9.09
CA PRO A 324 -6.11 13.61 9.21
C PRO A 324 -5.67 13.22 10.63
N LYS A 325 -5.77 11.93 10.97
CA LYS A 325 -5.25 11.43 12.27
C LYS A 325 -3.74 11.67 12.42
N ASN A 326 -3.01 11.61 11.32
CA ASN A 326 -1.57 11.88 11.23
C ASN A 326 -1.26 13.30 10.70
N SER A 327 -2.15 14.27 10.89
CA SER A 327 -1.93 15.63 10.39
C SER A 327 -0.73 16.31 11.05
N LEU A 328 -0.01 17.14 10.29
CA LEU A 328 1.21 17.80 10.77
C LEU A 328 0.91 18.71 11.97
N ILE A 329 -0.18 19.47 11.93
CA ILE A 329 -0.54 20.38 13.03
C ILE A 329 -0.79 19.60 14.32
N LYS A 330 -1.48 18.45 14.27
CA LYS A 330 -1.68 17.59 15.46
C LYS A 330 -0.36 17.06 16.00
N GLN A 331 0.58 16.68 15.12
CA GLN A 331 1.91 16.21 15.53
C GLN A 331 2.69 17.33 16.24
N TYR A 332 2.73 18.54 15.68
CA TYR A 332 3.42 19.68 16.29
C TYR A 332 2.76 20.14 17.59
N LYS A 333 1.43 20.21 17.65
CA LYS A 333 0.71 20.50 18.90
C LYS A 333 1.07 19.50 20.00
N LYS A 334 1.14 18.20 19.66
CA LYS A 334 1.54 17.17 20.62
C LYS A 334 3.00 17.30 21.03
N LEU A 335 3.90 17.68 20.12
CA LEU A 335 5.31 17.89 20.42
C LEU A 335 5.50 19.08 21.37
N PHE A 336 4.86 20.22 21.10
CA PHE A 336 4.94 21.41 21.94
C PHE A 336 4.34 21.18 23.33
N ALA A 337 3.26 20.39 23.41
CA ALA A 337 2.64 20.02 24.67
C ALA A 337 3.54 19.15 25.57
N ILE A 338 4.57 18.49 25.04
CA ILE A 338 5.58 17.77 25.85
C ILE A 338 6.45 18.76 26.64
N ASP A 339 6.66 19.95 26.11
CA ASP A 339 7.38 21.06 26.75
C ASP A 339 6.41 22.03 27.48
N ASP A 340 5.18 21.59 27.80
CA ASP A 340 4.10 22.34 28.44
C ASP A 340 3.60 23.60 27.67
N VAL A 341 4.01 23.73 26.40
CA VAL A 341 3.63 24.83 25.51
C VAL A 341 2.37 24.49 24.71
N GLU A 342 1.40 25.41 24.71
CA GLU A 342 0.22 25.27 23.84
C GLU A 342 0.49 25.91 22.47
N LEU A 343 0.22 25.20 21.38
CA LEU A 343 0.45 25.69 20.02
C LEU A 343 -0.87 25.85 19.26
N ASN A 344 -1.10 27.05 18.73
CA ASN A 344 -2.27 27.40 17.93
C ASN A 344 -1.86 28.07 16.62
N PHE A 345 -2.67 27.89 15.58
CA PHE A 345 -2.43 28.44 14.25
C PHE A 345 -3.66 29.22 13.82
N GLU A 346 -3.45 30.41 13.25
CA GLU A 346 -4.51 31.12 12.55
C GLU A 346 -4.83 30.45 11.20
N GLU A 347 -6.06 30.60 10.73
CA GLU A 347 -6.48 30.07 9.43
C GLU A 347 -5.63 30.65 8.29
N ASP A 348 -5.31 31.94 8.36
CA ASP A 348 -4.46 32.62 7.38
C ASP A 348 -3.02 32.09 7.38
N ALA A 349 -2.51 31.62 8.53
CA ALA A 349 -1.20 30.97 8.61
C ALA A 349 -1.22 29.61 7.88
N LEU A 350 -2.29 28.83 8.08
CA LEU A 350 -2.46 27.54 7.39
C LEU A 350 -2.60 27.72 5.86
N ARG A 351 -3.37 28.72 5.42
CA ARG A 351 -3.48 29.10 4.00
C ARG A 351 -2.13 29.56 3.44
N ALA A 352 -1.36 30.35 4.18
CA ALA A 352 -0.03 30.78 3.75
C ALA A 352 0.93 29.59 3.55
N ILE A 353 0.90 28.59 4.43
CA ILE A 353 1.68 27.34 4.27
C ILE A 353 1.26 26.63 2.97
N ALA A 354 -0.05 26.47 2.74
CA ALA A 354 -0.58 25.83 1.54
C ALA A 354 -0.18 26.56 0.25
N GLN A 355 -0.32 27.89 0.21
CA GLN A 355 0.08 28.71 -0.93
C GLN A 355 1.59 28.61 -1.23
N LYS A 356 2.42 28.59 -0.18
CA LYS A 356 3.88 28.41 -0.30
C LYS A 356 4.22 27.03 -0.88
N ALA A 357 3.48 25.98 -0.51
CA ALA A 357 3.65 24.63 -1.06
C ALA A 357 3.27 24.54 -2.55
N ILE A 358 2.14 25.15 -2.94
CA ILE A 358 1.68 25.25 -4.33
C ILE A 358 2.73 26.00 -5.18
N LYS A 359 3.22 27.14 -4.68
CA LYS A 359 4.25 27.94 -5.36
C LYS A 359 5.56 27.16 -5.58
N ARG A 360 5.92 26.28 -4.64
CA ARG A 360 7.08 25.38 -4.74
C ARG A 360 6.84 24.17 -5.68
N LYS A 361 5.62 23.94 -6.18
CA LYS A 361 5.23 22.78 -7.01
C LYS A 361 5.59 21.43 -6.39
N THR A 362 5.55 21.34 -5.07
CA THR A 362 5.91 20.12 -4.32
C THR A 362 4.70 19.32 -3.85
N GLY A 363 3.48 19.82 -4.10
CA GLY A 363 2.23 19.22 -3.62
C GLY A 363 2.20 19.13 -2.09
N ALA A 364 1.42 18.20 -1.55
CA ALA A 364 1.33 18.00 -0.09
C ALA A 364 2.65 17.53 0.55
N ARG A 365 3.59 16.96 -0.23
CA ARG A 365 4.92 16.56 0.27
C ARG A 365 5.73 17.77 0.79
N GLY A 366 5.52 18.96 0.21
CA GLY A 366 6.21 20.19 0.61
C GLY A 366 5.73 20.82 1.91
N LEU A 367 4.53 20.47 2.39
CA LEU A 367 3.92 21.07 3.58
C LEU A 367 4.79 20.89 4.83
N ARG A 368 5.37 19.69 5.00
CA ARG A 368 6.25 19.39 6.13
C ARG A 368 7.52 20.24 6.11
N ALA A 369 8.19 20.33 4.97
CA ALA A 369 9.42 21.11 4.83
C ALA A 369 9.19 22.60 5.12
N ILE A 370 8.06 23.16 4.67
CA ILE A 370 7.69 24.55 4.96
C ILE A 370 7.44 24.75 6.45
N LEU A 371 6.73 23.82 7.08
CA LEU A 371 6.44 23.88 8.51
C LEU A 371 7.72 23.74 9.34
N GLU A 372 8.59 22.78 9.02
CA GLU A 372 9.89 22.62 9.68
C GLU A 372 10.74 23.89 9.56
N GLU A 373 10.87 24.45 8.36
CA GLU A 373 11.60 25.70 8.11
C GLU A 373 11.11 26.86 8.99
N SER A 374 9.79 27.03 9.13
CA SER A 374 9.19 28.08 9.95
C SER A 374 9.23 27.80 11.46
N MET A 375 9.43 26.55 11.88
CA MET A 375 9.38 26.15 13.28
C MET A 375 10.74 25.99 13.94
N ILE A 376 11.84 25.93 13.18
CA ILE A 376 13.19 25.68 13.71
C ILE A 376 13.55 26.66 14.84
N ASP A 377 13.43 27.96 14.60
CA ASP A 377 13.84 28.98 15.59
C ASP A 377 12.91 28.97 16.82
N ILE A 378 11.62 28.73 16.59
CA ILE A 378 10.61 28.62 17.66
C ILE A 378 10.91 27.41 18.54
N MET A 379 11.19 26.27 17.93
CA MET A 379 11.52 25.02 18.63
C MET A 379 12.86 25.11 19.37
N TYR A 380 13.80 25.92 18.86
CA TYR A 380 15.08 26.18 19.54
C TYR A 380 14.88 26.97 20.85
N GLU A 381 13.99 27.98 20.85
CA GLU A 381 13.66 28.79 22.03
C GLU A 381 12.59 28.13 22.94
N LEU A 382 11.94 27.05 22.48
CA LEU A 382 10.74 26.45 23.11
C LEU A 382 10.87 26.11 24.61
N PRO A 383 11.98 25.51 25.10
CA PRO A 383 12.10 25.17 26.51
C PRO A 383 12.05 26.37 27.46
N GLU A 384 12.33 27.58 26.96
CA GLU A 384 12.26 28.83 27.73
C GLU A 384 10.81 29.34 27.90
N HIS A 385 9.84 28.70 27.26
CA HIS A 385 8.46 29.18 27.09
C HIS A 385 7.37 28.25 27.66
N ALA A 386 7.72 27.35 28.60
CA ALA A 386 6.84 26.31 29.17
C ALA A 386 5.48 26.77 29.76
N GLU A 387 5.24 28.07 29.94
CA GLU A 387 3.96 28.63 30.44
C GLU A 387 3.16 29.43 29.40
N TYR A 388 3.59 29.43 28.14
CA TYR A 388 3.01 30.24 27.09
C TYR A 388 2.11 29.41 26.16
N GLU A 389 1.11 30.09 25.63
CA GLU A 389 0.42 29.71 24.40
C GLU A 389 1.08 30.48 23.24
N LEU A 390 1.49 29.75 22.20
CA LEU A 390 2.09 30.30 21.00
C LEU A 390 1.05 30.30 19.88
N LEU A 391 0.78 31.48 19.34
CA LEU A 391 -0.07 31.66 18.18
C LEU A 391 0.79 31.96 16.94
N ILE A 392 0.67 31.07 15.94
CA ILE A 392 1.32 31.19 14.64
C ILE A 392 0.41 31.97 13.69
N THR A 393 0.88 33.13 13.28
CA THR A 393 0.19 34.02 12.33
C THR A 393 0.77 33.86 10.92
N LYS A 394 0.12 34.48 9.94
CA LYS A 394 0.60 34.52 8.55
C LYS A 394 2.02 35.09 8.42
N ASP A 395 2.34 36.13 9.19
CA ASP A 395 3.65 36.81 9.11
C ASP A 395 4.80 35.91 9.59
N VAL A 396 4.55 34.99 10.53
CA VAL A 396 5.54 33.96 10.93
C VAL A 396 5.93 33.08 9.74
N ILE A 397 4.97 32.72 8.89
CA ILE A 397 5.17 31.82 7.75
C ILE A 397 5.82 32.54 6.55
N GLU A 398 5.41 33.78 6.29
CA GLU A 398 5.84 34.55 5.12
C GLU A 398 7.14 35.34 5.35
N LYS A 399 7.33 35.91 6.55
CA LYS A 399 8.41 36.85 6.87
C LYS A 399 9.38 36.32 7.93
N ASN A 400 9.15 35.13 8.48
CA ASN A 400 9.91 34.57 9.61
C ASN A 400 9.92 35.51 10.83
N GLU A 401 8.79 36.17 11.11
CA GLU A 401 8.59 36.92 12.34
C GLU A 401 8.41 35.99 13.55
N LYS A 402 8.62 36.51 14.76
CA LYS A 402 8.39 35.73 15.99
C LYS A 402 6.89 35.45 16.19
N PRO A 403 6.52 34.28 16.74
CA PRO A 403 5.13 33.98 17.07
C PRO A 403 4.60 34.89 18.18
N ILE A 404 3.28 34.97 18.32
CA ILE A 404 2.65 35.70 19.42
C ILE A 404 2.68 34.82 20.66
N TYR A 405 3.30 35.32 21.73
CA TYR A 405 3.36 34.66 23.03
C TYR A 405 2.25 35.17 23.95
N ILE A 406 1.32 34.31 24.32
CA ILE A 406 0.20 34.61 25.22
C ILE A 406 0.50 33.89 26.54
N LYS A 407 0.65 34.65 27.64
CA LYS A 407 0.88 34.05 28.95
C LYS A 407 -0.42 33.39 29.44
N LYS A 408 -0.39 32.09 29.78
CA LYS A 408 -1.56 31.39 30.33
C LYS A 408 -2.02 32.12 31.59
N SER A 409 -3.22 32.71 31.57
CA SER A 409 -3.78 33.34 32.77
C SER A 409 -4.14 32.23 33.74
N SER A 410 -3.38 32.10 34.83
CA SER A 410 -3.75 31.22 35.93
C SER A 410 -5.10 31.70 36.47
N GLN A 411 -6.19 31.00 36.12
CA GLN A 411 -7.44 31.10 36.86
C GLN A 411 -7.11 30.69 38.29
N LYS A 412 -6.94 31.68 39.16
CA LYS A 412 -7.00 31.47 40.61
C LYS A 412 -8.38 30.88 40.88
N THR A 413 -8.42 29.58 41.12
CA THR A 413 -9.54 28.91 41.76
C THR A 413 -9.70 29.60 43.12
N ALA A 414 -10.77 30.38 43.27
CA ALA A 414 -11.14 31.05 44.51
C ALA A 414 -11.85 30.07 45.45
#